data_AF-A0A2X2TDT4-F1
#
_entry.id   AF-A0A2X2TDT4-F1
#
_cell.length_a   1.000
_cell.length_b   1.000
_cell.length_c   1.000
_cell.angle_alpha   90.00
_cell.angle_beta   90.00
_cell.angle_gamma   90.00
#
_symmetry.space_group_name_H-M   'P 1'
#
loop_
_entity.id
_entity.type
_entity.pdbx_description
1 polymer ?
#
loop_
_entity_poly.entity_id
_entity_poly.type
_entity_poly.pdbx_seq_one_letter_code
_entity_poly.pdbx_strand_id
1 'polypeptide(L)'
;MLQGLGAGAELSGGTVMLGEYAPVKRRGLVSSIIGLGSNSGTLLASLTWLLVLQMDKETLLSWGWRIPFLCSMLIAVVALIIRQHLRETPVFERQKALLEAERKQSLEKGLAQQQKDPRSFWRRTRAFWTMVGLRIGENGPSYLAQGFIIGYVAKVLAVDKSVPTLAVLIASVLGFAIIPFAGWLSDRFGRRIVYRWFCLLLIIYAFPAFMLLDSVSR
;
A
#
# COMPACT_ATOMS: atom_id res chain seq x y z
N MET A 1 -16.87 1.22 2.29
CA MET A 1 -16.83 -0.09 1.59
C MET A 1 -16.53 0.08 0.09
N LEU A 2 -17.29 0.91 -0.64
CA LEU A 2 -17.03 1.19 -2.07
C LEU A 2 -15.62 1.74 -2.34
N GLN A 3 -15.13 2.69 -1.53
CA GLN A 3 -13.77 3.25 -1.67
C GLN A 3 -12.66 2.22 -1.46
N GLY A 4 -12.89 1.22 -0.59
CA GLY A 4 -11.94 0.13 -0.36
C GLY A 4 -11.84 -0.84 -1.54
N LEU A 5 -12.98 -1.15 -2.18
CA LEU A 5 -13.02 -1.93 -3.41
C LEU A 5 -12.31 -1.19 -4.56
N GLY A 6 -12.60 0.12 -4.70
CA GLY A 6 -11.94 0.98 -5.67
C GLY A 6 -10.43 1.01 -5.47
N ALA A 7 -9.96 1.43 -4.28
CA ALA A 7 -8.53 1.51 -3.97
C ALA A 7 -7.79 0.18 -4.14
N GLY A 8 -8.42 -0.95 -3.79
CA GLY A 8 -7.85 -2.28 -4.03
C GLY A 8 -7.67 -2.62 -5.50
N ALA A 9 -8.65 -2.29 -6.34
CA ALA A 9 -8.57 -2.45 -7.80
C ALA A 9 -7.50 -1.53 -8.43
N GLU A 10 -7.32 -0.31 -7.92
CA GLU A 10 -6.30 0.63 -8.40
C GLU A 10 -4.89 0.16 -8.04
N LEU A 11 -4.66 -0.27 -6.79
CA LEU A 11 -3.36 -0.74 -6.33
C LEU A 11 -2.93 -2.03 -7.03
N SER A 12 -3.85 -2.98 -7.22
CA SER A 12 -3.56 -4.22 -7.95
C SER A 12 -3.34 -3.97 -9.44
N GLY A 13 -4.19 -3.18 -10.10
CA GLY A 13 -4.03 -2.86 -11.52
C GLY A 13 -2.76 -2.04 -11.80
N GLY A 14 -2.47 -1.05 -10.96
CA GLY A 14 -1.28 -0.19 -11.11
C GLY A 14 0.03 -0.94 -10.88
N THR A 15 0.10 -1.83 -9.89
CA THR A 15 1.30 -2.64 -9.64
C THR A 15 1.59 -3.63 -10.79
N VAL A 16 0.56 -4.18 -11.43
CA VAL A 16 0.72 -5.03 -12.62
C VAL A 16 1.26 -4.22 -13.79
N MET A 17 0.62 -3.10 -14.14
CA MET A 17 1.07 -2.23 -15.25
C MET A 17 2.51 -1.77 -15.05
N LEU A 18 2.87 -1.38 -13.83
CA LEU A 18 4.22 -0.91 -13.53
C LEU A 18 5.25 -2.05 -13.57
N GLY A 19 4.89 -3.25 -13.11
CA GLY A 19 5.73 -4.44 -13.20
C GLY A 19 6.01 -4.87 -14.65
N GLU A 20 5.06 -4.63 -15.54
CA GLU A 20 5.18 -4.87 -16.98
C GLU A 20 6.08 -3.84 -17.68
N TYR A 21 6.02 -2.57 -17.26
CA TYR A 21 6.84 -1.49 -17.80
C TYR A 21 8.27 -1.44 -17.23
N ALA A 22 8.46 -1.97 -16.03
CA ALA A 22 9.71 -1.80 -15.32
C ALA A 22 10.85 -2.63 -15.95
N PRO A 23 11.97 -1.99 -16.35
CA PRO A 23 13.13 -2.71 -16.87
C PRO A 23 13.65 -3.69 -15.81
N VAL A 24 14.01 -4.91 -16.24
CA VAL A 24 14.30 -6.06 -15.36
C VAL A 24 15.29 -5.74 -14.23
N LYS A 25 16.27 -4.87 -14.49
CA LYS A 25 17.31 -4.46 -13.54
C LYS A 25 16.89 -3.37 -12.52
N ARG A 26 15.73 -2.71 -12.68
CA ARG A 26 15.27 -1.62 -11.80
C ARG A 26 13.83 -1.82 -11.31
N ARG A 27 13.36 -3.07 -11.28
CA ARG A 27 11.96 -3.39 -10.95
C ARG A 27 11.59 -2.98 -9.53
N GLY A 28 12.49 -3.12 -8.56
CA GLY A 28 12.30 -2.72 -7.17
C GLY A 28 12.20 -1.21 -7.01
N LEU A 29 13.09 -0.44 -7.65
CA LEU A 29 13.05 1.02 -7.62
C LEU A 29 11.83 1.58 -8.37
N VAL A 30 11.39 0.94 -9.44
CA VAL A 30 10.16 1.34 -10.12
C VAL A 30 8.95 1.01 -9.24
N SER A 31 8.85 -0.21 -8.68
CA SER A 31 7.77 -0.56 -7.75
C SER A 31 7.70 0.33 -6.50
N SER A 32 8.83 0.88 -6.03
CA SER A 32 8.84 1.78 -4.88
C SER A 32 8.15 3.13 -5.15
N ILE A 33 8.01 3.54 -6.41
CA ILE A 33 7.25 4.74 -6.81
C ILE A 33 5.77 4.60 -6.44
N ILE A 34 5.19 3.41 -6.55
CA ILE A 34 3.82 3.15 -6.09
C ILE A 34 3.73 3.28 -4.57
N GLY A 35 4.73 2.73 -3.86
CA GLY A 35 4.84 2.88 -2.40
C GLY A 35 4.96 4.34 -1.96
N LEU A 36 5.73 5.15 -2.70
CA LEU A 36 5.84 6.60 -2.50
C LEU A 36 4.50 7.29 -2.75
N GLY A 37 3.75 6.88 -3.77
CA GLY A 37 2.38 7.35 -4.02
C GLY A 37 1.48 7.12 -2.81
N SER A 38 1.42 5.89 -2.30
CA SER A 38 0.64 5.59 -1.08
C SER A 38 1.12 6.40 0.13
N ASN A 39 2.43 6.52 0.34
CA ASN A 39 3.00 7.26 1.47
C ASN A 39 2.71 8.77 1.37
N SER A 40 2.67 9.34 0.16
CA SER A 40 2.27 10.73 -0.06
C SER A 40 0.83 11.01 0.37
N GLY A 41 -0.08 10.05 0.14
CA GLY A 41 -1.45 10.12 0.62
C GLY A 41 -1.52 10.13 2.15
N THR A 42 -0.75 9.27 2.81
CA THR A 42 -0.64 9.26 4.28
C THR A 42 -0.08 10.56 4.83
N LEU A 43 0.94 11.13 4.18
CA LEU A 43 1.51 12.42 4.57
C LEU A 43 0.47 13.54 4.50
N LEU A 44 -0.23 13.66 3.36
CA LEU A 44 -1.29 14.65 3.15
C LEU A 44 -2.45 14.49 4.14
N ALA A 45 -2.85 13.25 4.41
CA ALA A 45 -3.89 12.94 5.39
C ALA A 45 -3.47 13.36 6.81
N SER A 46 -2.23 13.06 7.19
CA SER A 46 -1.67 13.44 8.50
C SER A 46 -1.56 14.95 8.65
N LEU A 47 -1.15 15.66 7.60
CA LEU A 47 -1.09 17.12 7.57
C LEU A 47 -2.48 17.74 7.74
N THR A 48 -3.46 17.22 7.00
CA THR A 48 -4.85 17.66 7.09
C THR A 48 -5.41 17.43 8.50
N TRP A 49 -5.10 16.28 9.11
CA TRP A 49 -5.53 15.98 10.46
C TRP A 49 -4.90 16.91 11.51
N LEU A 50 -3.62 17.25 11.38
CA LEU A 50 -2.97 18.23 12.28
C LEU A 50 -3.61 19.61 12.20
N LEU A 51 -3.98 20.05 11.00
CA LEU A 51 -4.69 21.32 10.82
C LEU A 51 -6.09 21.29 11.49
N VAL A 52 -6.79 20.17 11.37
CA VAL A 52 -8.09 19.97 12.03
C VAL A 52 -7.96 19.93 13.56
N LEU A 53 -6.88 19.34 14.10
CA LEU A 53 -6.61 19.29 15.54
C LEU A 53 -6.32 20.66 16.17
N GLN A 54 -5.98 21.68 15.38
CA GLN A 54 -5.84 23.06 15.88
C GLN A 54 -7.19 23.76 16.10
N MET A 55 -8.29 23.18 15.61
CA MET A 55 -9.63 23.73 15.83
C MET A 55 -10.16 23.31 17.20
N ASP A 56 -10.94 24.18 17.83
CA ASP A 56 -11.58 23.87 19.10
C ASP A 56 -12.58 22.70 18.97
N LYS A 57 -12.74 21.90 20.02
CA LYS A 57 -13.50 20.63 19.98
C LYS A 57 -14.94 20.81 19.51
N GLU A 58 -15.59 21.90 19.92
CA GLU A 58 -16.96 22.22 19.52
C GLU A 58 -17.07 22.52 18.02
N THR A 59 -16.07 23.20 17.46
CA THR A 59 -16.00 23.51 16.03
C THR A 59 -15.70 22.27 15.20
N LEU A 60 -14.86 21.38 15.72
CA LEU A 60 -14.53 20.11 15.08
C LEU A 60 -15.74 19.19 14.96
N LEU A 61 -16.53 19.08 16.04
CA LEU A 61 -17.74 18.23 16.08
C LEU A 61 -18.90 18.82 15.28
N SER A 62 -19.05 20.15 15.24
CA SER A 62 -20.10 20.80 14.45
C SER A 62 -19.85 20.70 12.94
N TRP A 63 -18.65 21.06 12.49
CA TRP A 63 -18.33 21.09 11.05
C TRP A 63 -16.94 20.60 10.66
N GLY A 64 -15.92 20.77 11.51
CA GLY A 64 -14.52 20.48 11.16
C GLY A 64 -14.26 19.04 10.70
N TRP A 65 -15.06 18.06 11.15
CA TRP A 65 -14.97 16.67 10.69
C TRP A 65 -15.15 16.49 9.18
N ARG A 66 -15.74 17.46 8.46
CA ARG A 66 -15.95 17.41 7.00
C ARG A 66 -14.69 17.76 6.21
N ILE A 67 -13.74 18.49 6.78
CA ILE A 67 -12.52 18.96 6.11
C ILE A 67 -11.69 17.78 5.54
N PRO A 68 -11.40 16.70 6.29
CA PRO A 68 -10.69 15.53 5.77
C PRO A 68 -11.39 14.87 4.58
N PHE A 69 -12.74 14.87 4.56
CA PHE A 69 -13.52 14.29 3.47
C PHE A 69 -13.44 15.14 2.20
N LEU A 70 -13.52 16.47 2.33
CA LEU A 70 -13.37 17.39 1.19
C LEU A 70 -11.96 17.32 0.59
N CYS A 71 -10.93 17.27 1.43
CA CYS A 71 -9.55 17.04 0.97
C CYS A 71 -9.42 15.70 0.24
N SER A 72 -10.01 14.63 0.77
CA SER A 72 -10.00 13.31 0.12
C SER A 72 -10.70 13.32 -1.24
N MET A 73 -11.82 14.05 -1.36
CA MET A 73 -12.54 14.22 -2.62
C MET A 73 -11.70 14.95 -3.66
N LEU A 74 -10.98 16.01 -3.28
CA LEU A 74 -10.09 16.74 -4.18
C LEU A 74 -8.95 15.83 -4.68
N ILE A 75 -8.34 15.05 -3.79
CA ILE A 75 -7.31 14.06 -4.17
C ILE A 75 -7.87 13.02 -5.13
N ALA A 76 -9.09 12.52 -4.89
CA ALA A 76 -9.74 11.56 -5.77
C ALA A 76 -9.98 12.12 -7.18
N VAL A 77 -10.42 13.38 -7.29
CA VAL A 77 -10.59 14.05 -8.59
C VAL A 77 -9.26 14.18 -9.32
N VAL A 78 -8.20 14.59 -8.65
CA VAL A 78 -6.85 14.68 -9.24
C VAL A 78 -6.38 13.30 -9.71
N ALA A 79 -6.57 12.25 -8.90
CA ALA A 79 -6.24 10.89 -9.29
C ALA A 79 -7.02 10.42 -10.53
N LEU A 80 -8.32 10.76 -10.63
CA LEU A 80 -9.13 10.46 -11.80
C LEU A 80 -8.62 11.18 -13.05
N ILE A 81 -8.26 12.46 -12.93
CA ILE A 81 -7.69 13.23 -14.05
C ILE A 81 -6.38 12.60 -14.52
N ILE A 82 -5.49 12.23 -13.59
CA ILE A 82 -4.22 11.55 -13.94
C ILE A 82 -4.52 10.23 -14.66
N ARG A 83 -5.49 9.45 -14.18
CA ARG A 83 -5.90 8.18 -14.82
C ARG A 83 -6.42 8.38 -16.23
N GLN A 84 -7.18 9.45 -16.49
CA GLN A 84 -7.67 9.77 -17.84
C GLN A 84 -6.55 10.07 -18.83
N HIS A 85 -5.39 10.54 -18.37
CA HIS A 85 -4.24 10.87 -19.21
C HIS A 85 -3.20 9.74 -19.32
N LEU A 86 -3.33 8.67 -18.53
CA LEU A 86 -2.50 7.47 -18.68
C LEU A 86 -3.00 6.66 -19.88
N ARG A 87 -2.26 6.68 -20.99
CA ARG A 87 -2.50 5.80 -22.15
C ARG A 87 -2.43 4.33 -21.72
N GLU A 88 -3.37 3.52 -22.21
CA GLU A 88 -3.35 2.06 -22.03
C GLU A 88 -2.02 1.47 -22.52
N THR A 89 -1.55 0.47 -21.79
CA THR A 89 -0.23 -0.11 -22.01
C THR A 89 -0.21 -0.96 -23.29
N PRO A 90 0.86 -0.94 -24.12
CA PRO A 90 0.93 -1.69 -25.37
C PRO A 90 0.94 -3.21 -25.14
N VAL A 91 1.18 -3.65 -23.90
CA VAL A 91 1.01 -5.04 -23.46
C VAL A 91 -0.47 -5.37 -23.25
N PHE A 92 -1.27 -4.44 -22.72
CA PHE A 92 -2.71 -4.60 -22.58
C PHE A 92 -3.41 -4.60 -23.94
N GLU A 93 -2.97 -3.78 -24.91
CA GLU A 93 -3.48 -3.88 -26.28
C GLU A 93 -3.13 -5.22 -26.93
N ARG A 94 -1.90 -5.73 -26.75
CA ARG A 94 -1.50 -7.05 -27.24
C ARG A 94 -2.25 -8.19 -26.54
N GLN A 95 -2.44 -8.11 -25.23
CA GLN A 95 -3.19 -9.11 -24.47
C GLN A 95 -4.68 -9.04 -24.74
N LYS A 96 -5.26 -7.85 -24.94
CA LYS A 96 -6.66 -7.66 -25.33
C LYS A 96 -6.88 -8.18 -26.75
N ALA A 97 -5.96 -7.93 -27.68
CA ALA A 97 -5.99 -8.53 -29.01
C ALA A 97 -5.86 -10.06 -28.98
N LEU A 98 -4.98 -10.61 -28.12
CA LEU A 98 -4.84 -12.06 -27.92
C LEU A 98 -6.08 -12.67 -27.25
N LEU A 99 -6.63 -12.03 -26.21
CA LEU A 99 -7.84 -12.46 -25.50
C LEU A 99 -9.08 -12.31 -26.37
N GLU A 100 -9.17 -11.30 -27.23
CA GLU A 100 -10.24 -11.15 -28.22
C GLU A 100 -10.12 -12.19 -29.35
N ALA A 101 -8.90 -12.53 -29.78
CA ALA A 101 -8.65 -13.63 -30.71
C ALA A 101 -8.99 -14.99 -30.09
N GLU A 102 -8.60 -15.24 -28.83
CA GLU A 102 -8.98 -16.44 -28.06
C GLU A 102 -10.49 -16.49 -27.82
N ARG A 103 -11.14 -15.37 -27.48
CA ARG A 103 -12.59 -15.31 -27.24
C ARG A 103 -13.39 -15.54 -28.52
N LYS A 104 -12.91 -15.05 -29.67
CA LYS A 104 -13.49 -15.37 -30.99
C LYS A 104 -13.31 -16.86 -31.33
N GLN A 105 -12.13 -17.42 -31.10
CA GLN A 105 -11.90 -18.87 -31.25
C GLN A 105 -12.73 -19.73 -30.28
N SER A 106 -12.98 -19.25 -29.06
CA SER A 106 -13.75 -19.94 -28.01
C SER A 106 -15.26 -19.89 -28.24
N LEU A 107 -15.74 -18.88 -28.96
CA LEU A 107 -17.13 -18.74 -29.37
C LEU A 107 -17.45 -19.62 -30.59
N GLU A 108 -16.48 -19.82 -31.50
CA GLU A 108 -16.62 -20.71 -32.66
C GLU A 108 -16.43 -22.19 -32.31
N LYS A 109 -15.63 -22.51 -31.29
CA LYS A 109 -15.47 -23.87 -30.75
C LYS A 109 -16.07 -23.93 -29.35
N GLY A 110 -17.35 -24.27 -29.27
CA GLY A 110 -18.15 -24.27 -28.04
C GLY A 110 -17.38 -24.67 -26.77
N LEU A 111 -17.23 -23.73 -25.84
CA LEU A 111 -16.96 -23.86 -24.41
C LEU A 111 -16.20 -25.11 -23.91
N ALA A 112 -15.10 -25.50 -24.57
CA ALA A 112 -14.36 -26.68 -24.14
C ALA A 112 -12.86 -26.63 -24.43
N GLN A 113 -12.17 -25.54 -24.05
CA GLN A 113 -10.72 -25.65 -23.86
C GLN A 113 -10.21 -24.69 -22.79
N GLN A 114 -10.63 -24.90 -21.54
CA GLN A 114 -9.74 -24.58 -20.43
C GLN A 114 -8.52 -25.47 -20.60
N GLN A 115 -7.41 -24.92 -21.11
CA GLN A 115 -6.12 -25.61 -21.10
C GLN A 115 -5.86 -26.06 -19.66
N LYS A 116 -6.01 -27.36 -19.39
CA LYS A 116 -5.62 -27.96 -18.12
C LYS A 116 -4.10 -27.80 -18.02
N ASP A 117 -3.67 -26.74 -17.35
CA ASP A 117 -2.26 -26.53 -16.99
C ASP A 117 -1.77 -27.82 -16.28
N PRO A 118 -0.81 -28.56 -16.85
CA PRO A 118 -0.40 -29.89 -16.39
C PRO A 118 0.35 -29.85 -15.05
N ARG A 119 0.52 -28.67 -14.46
CA ARG A 119 1.18 -28.46 -13.18
C ARG A 119 0.28 -28.95 -12.04
N SER A 120 0.86 -29.77 -11.15
CA SER A 120 0.22 -30.20 -9.89
C SER A 120 -0.43 -29.01 -9.17
N PHE A 121 -1.62 -29.23 -8.59
CA PHE A 121 -2.40 -28.22 -7.85
C PHE A 121 -1.52 -27.38 -6.91
N TRP A 122 -0.58 -28.04 -6.22
CA TRP A 122 0.40 -27.41 -5.33
C TRP A 122 1.34 -26.44 -6.03
N ARG A 123 1.82 -26.75 -7.24
CA ARG A 123 2.71 -25.84 -8.01
C ARG A 123 1.93 -24.63 -8.52
N ARG A 124 0.63 -24.80 -8.80
CA ARG A 124 -0.30 -23.75 -9.23
C ARG A 124 -0.66 -22.81 -8.07
N THR A 125 -0.93 -23.35 -6.88
CA THR A 125 -1.32 -22.55 -5.70
C THR A 125 -0.14 -22.07 -4.85
N ARG A 126 1.08 -22.58 -5.03
CA ARG A 126 2.26 -22.14 -4.27
C ARG A 126 2.52 -20.63 -4.39
N ALA A 127 2.38 -20.06 -5.59
CA ALA A 127 2.53 -18.63 -5.80
C ALA A 127 1.47 -17.82 -5.05
N PHE A 128 0.23 -18.32 -5.05
CA PHE A 128 -0.87 -17.73 -4.29
C PHE A 128 -0.60 -17.77 -2.77
N TRP A 129 -0.27 -18.94 -2.22
CA TRP A 129 0.01 -19.09 -0.78
C TRP A 129 1.23 -18.30 -0.32
N THR A 130 2.28 -18.20 -1.14
CA THR A 130 3.43 -17.35 -0.84
C THR A 130 3.07 -15.87 -0.86
N MET A 131 2.20 -15.43 -1.77
CA MET A 131 1.72 -14.05 -1.81
C MET A 131 0.81 -13.71 -0.62
N VAL A 132 -0.09 -14.63 -0.24
CA VAL A 132 -0.92 -14.52 0.97
C VAL A 132 -0.04 -14.40 2.22
N GLY A 133 0.96 -15.28 2.37
CA GLY A 133 1.90 -15.21 3.49
C GLY A 133 2.70 -13.91 3.55
N LEU A 134 3.17 -13.42 2.40
CA LEU A 134 3.86 -12.13 2.31
C LEU A 134 2.94 -10.97 2.74
N ARG A 135 1.68 -10.98 2.27
CA ARG A 135 0.70 -9.94 2.60
C ARG A 135 0.32 -9.94 4.07
N ILE A 136 0.13 -11.11 4.69
CA ILE A 136 -0.13 -11.21 6.13
C ILE A 136 1.07 -10.69 6.92
N GLY A 137 2.29 -11.08 6.54
CA GLY A 137 3.53 -10.63 7.19
C GLY A 137 3.78 -9.13 7.08
N GLU A 138 3.34 -8.49 5.98
CA GLU A 138 3.42 -7.04 5.78
C GLU A 138 2.31 -6.29 6.55
N ASN A 139 1.07 -6.75 6.43
CA ASN A 139 -0.10 -6.03 6.97
C ASN A 139 -0.26 -6.21 8.47
N GLY A 140 0.07 -7.38 9.03
CA GLY A 140 -0.10 -7.67 10.45
C GLY A 140 0.62 -6.67 11.37
N PRO A 141 1.96 -6.52 11.24
CA PRO A 141 2.71 -5.54 12.01
C PRO A 141 2.27 -4.10 11.76
N SER A 142 1.92 -3.78 10.51
CA SER A 142 1.44 -2.44 10.13
C SER A 142 0.15 -2.06 10.85
N TYR A 143 -0.83 -2.98 10.94
CA TYR A 143 -2.08 -2.75 11.66
C TYR A 143 -1.90 -2.69 13.17
N LEU A 144 -1.00 -3.50 13.74
CA LEU A 144 -0.65 -3.40 15.17
C LEU A 144 -0.04 -2.03 15.48
N ALA A 145 0.90 -1.55 14.66
CA ALA A 145 1.51 -0.24 14.86
C ALA A 145 0.52 0.92 14.68
N GLN A 146 -0.25 0.94 13.59
CA GLN A 146 -1.14 2.06 13.29
C GLN A 146 -2.44 2.05 14.09
N GLY A 147 -3.02 0.88 14.36
CA GLY A 147 -4.29 0.77 15.07
C GLY A 147 -4.11 0.69 16.57
N PHE A 148 -3.32 -0.29 17.02
CA PHE A 148 -3.20 -0.62 18.44
C PHE A 148 -2.28 0.36 19.17
N ILE A 149 -1.05 0.60 18.69
CA ILE A 149 -0.09 1.48 19.39
C ILE A 149 -0.59 2.92 19.43
N ILE A 150 -1.10 3.46 18.31
CA ILE A 150 -1.67 4.83 18.29
C ILE A 150 -2.85 4.95 19.25
N GLY A 151 -3.75 3.97 19.24
CA GLY A 151 -4.90 3.94 20.16
C GLY A 151 -4.47 3.85 21.62
N TYR A 152 -3.44 3.04 21.92
CA TYR A 152 -2.89 2.86 23.25
C TYR A 152 -2.24 4.16 23.76
N VAL A 153 -1.41 4.81 22.95
CA VAL A 153 -0.77 6.09 23.30
C VAL A 153 -1.81 7.20 23.55
N ALA A 154 -2.81 7.31 22.69
CA ALA A 154 -3.81 8.37 22.80
C ALA A 154 -4.85 8.13 23.91
N LYS A 155 -5.20 6.87 24.23
CA LYS A 155 -6.26 6.55 25.21
C LYS A 155 -5.73 6.12 26.57
N VAL A 156 -4.61 5.40 26.63
CA VAL A 156 -4.08 4.80 27.87
C VAL A 156 -2.99 5.67 28.48
N LEU A 157 -2.04 6.16 27.66
CA LEU A 157 -1.01 7.09 28.15
C LEU A 157 -1.49 8.55 28.26
N ALA A 158 -2.74 8.84 27.86
CA ALA A 158 -3.35 10.17 27.90
C ALA A 158 -2.51 11.29 27.24
N VAL A 159 -1.61 10.93 26.33
CA VAL A 159 -0.79 11.87 25.58
C VAL A 159 -1.67 12.58 24.55
N ASP A 160 -1.41 13.87 24.33
CA ASP A 160 -2.13 14.68 23.35
C ASP A 160 -2.13 14.00 21.97
N LYS A 161 -3.29 14.02 21.28
CA LYS A 161 -3.50 13.36 19.98
C LYS A 161 -2.58 13.91 18.88
N SER A 162 -2.01 15.08 19.10
CA SER A 162 -0.99 15.69 18.24
C SER A 162 0.29 14.85 18.16
N VAL A 163 0.72 14.20 19.25
CA VAL A 163 1.98 13.44 19.31
C VAL A 163 2.00 12.22 18.37
N PRO A 164 1.02 11.28 18.41
CA PRO A 164 1.02 10.16 17.48
C PRO A 164 0.82 10.61 16.04
N THR A 165 0.05 11.68 15.79
CA THR A 165 -0.13 12.24 14.45
C THR A 165 1.19 12.80 13.90
N LEU A 166 1.95 13.51 14.73
CA LEU A 166 3.26 14.06 14.38
C LEU A 166 4.30 12.94 14.16
N ALA A 167 4.24 11.86 14.96
CA ALA A 167 5.08 10.68 14.74
C ALA A 167 4.79 10.03 13.38
N VAL A 168 3.51 9.89 12.98
CA VAL A 168 3.13 9.40 11.64
C VAL A 168 3.63 10.34 10.55
N LEU A 169 3.52 11.66 10.73
CA LEU A 169 4.04 12.64 9.78
C LEU A 169 5.55 12.50 9.58
N ILE A 170 6.33 12.43 10.67
CA ILE A 170 7.79 12.24 10.60
C ILE A 170 8.10 10.90 9.93
N ALA A 171 7.40 9.82 10.30
CA ALA A 171 7.58 8.51 9.70
C ALA A 171 7.29 8.54 8.18
N SER A 172 6.25 9.25 7.75
CA SER A 172 5.95 9.44 6.33
C SER A 172 7.04 10.23 5.61
N VAL A 173 7.58 11.30 6.20
CA VAL A 173 8.71 12.06 5.62
C VAL A 173 9.95 11.16 5.47
N LEU A 174 10.31 10.40 6.52
CA LEU A 174 11.41 9.43 6.44
C LEU A 174 11.12 8.33 5.40
N GLY A 175 9.86 7.94 5.26
CA GLY A 175 9.39 7.01 4.23
C GLY A 175 9.75 7.45 2.82
N PHE A 176 9.78 8.75 2.52
CA PHE A 176 10.21 9.24 1.19
C PHE A 176 11.66 8.90 0.85
N ALA A 177 12.54 8.75 1.85
CA ALA A 177 13.91 8.29 1.65
C ALA A 177 14.03 6.76 1.74
N ILE A 178 13.35 6.15 2.71
CA ILE A 178 13.47 4.71 3.00
C ILE A 178 12.85 3.86 1.89
N ILE A 179 11.69 4.26 1.34
CA ILE A 179 10.99 3.50 0.29
C ILE A 179 11.84 3.34 -0.99
N PRO A 180 12.39 4.41 -1.60
CA PRO A 180 13.26 4.26 -2.77
C PRO A 180 14.58 3.57 -2.43
N PHE A 181 15.14 3.82 -1.24
CA PHE A 181 16.34 3.12 -0.78
C PHE A 181 16.11 1.60 -0.68
N ALA A 182 14.99 1.17 -0.10
CA ALA A 182 14.61 -0.24 -0.02
C ALA A 182 14.37 -0.84 -1.42
N GLY A 183 13.75 -0.09 -2.33
CA GLY A 183 13.58 -0.47 -3.74
C GLY A 183 14.92 -0.71 -4.44
N TRP A 184 15.87 0.21 -4.28
CA TRP A 184 17.23 0.09 -4.80
C TRP A 184 18.01 -1.08 -4.19
N LEU A 185 17.93 -1.26 -2.87
CA LEU A 185 18.58 -2.35 -2.16
C LEU A 185 18.06 -3.71 -2.64
N SER A 186 16.75 -3.81 -2.85
CA SER A 186 16.08 -4.99 -3.41
C SER A 186 16.56 -5.33 -4.82
N ASP A 187 16.81 -4.31 -5.65
CA ASP A 187 17.37 -4.49 -7.00
C ASP A 187 18.84 -4.93 -6.98
N ARG A 188 19.63 -4.51 -5.98
CA ARG A 188 21.07 -4.82 -5.89
C ARG A 188 21.38 -6.16 -5.22
N PHE A 189 20.72 -6.47 -4.10
CA PHE A 189 21.01 -7.65 -3.27
C PHE A 189 19.96 -8.77 -3.40
N GLY A 190 18.89 -8.51 -4.14
CA GLY A 190 17.81 -9.47 -4.38
C GLY A 190 16.69 -9.40 -3.34
N ARG A 191 15.46 -9.41 -3.85
CA ARG A 191 14.19 -9.27 -3.10
C ARG A 191 14.06 -10.17 -1.87
N ARG A 192 14.48 -11.44 -1.95
CA ARG A 192 14.33 -12.40 -0.83
C ARG A 192 15.21 -12.08 0.36
N ILE A 193 16.46 -11.68 0.13
CA ILE A 193 17.42 -11.39 1.19
C ILE A 193 16.98 -10.10 1.90
N VAL A 194 16.71 -9.06 1.11
CA VAL A 194 16.26 -7.77 1.62
C VAL A 194 14.97 -7.88 2.43
N TYR A 195 13.99 -8.65 1.96
CA TYR A 195 12.73 -8.87 2.70
C TYR A 195 12.97 -9.55 4.06
N ARG A 196 13.81 -10.61 4.11
CA ARG A 196 14.13 -11.30 5.37
C ARG A 196 14.81 -10.37 6.38
N TRP A 197 15.72 -9.52 5.92
CA TRP A 197 16.38 -8.54 6.78
C TRP A 197 15.40 -7.52 7.34
N PHE A 198 14.47 -6.99 6.53
CA PHE A 198 13.43 -6.09 7.03
C PHE A 198 12.52 -6.78 8.06
N CYS A 199 12.13 -8.03 7.84
CA CYS A 199 11.37 -8.78 8.85
C CYS A 199 12.16 -8.97 10.16
N LEU A 200 13.45 -9.32 10.08
CA LEU A 200 14.29 -9.47 11.27
C LEU A 200 14.47 -8.15 12.02
N LEU A 201 14.74 -7.06 11.31
CA LEU A 201 14.83 -5.71 11.90
C LEU A 201 13.52 -5.32 12.60
N LEU A 202 12.38 -5.66 12.01
CA LEU A 202 11.07 -5.38 12.59
C LEU A 202 10.83 -6.17 13.88
N ILE A 203 11.21 -7.45 13.92
CA ILE A 203 11.14 -8.28 15.13
C ILE A 203 12.05 -7.70 16.22
N ILE A 204 13.29 -7.34 15.87
CA ILE A 204 14.25 -6.76 16.81
C ILE A 204 13.74 -5.41 17.34
N TYR A 205 13.14 -4.58 16.49
CA TYR A 205 12.61 -3.27 16.85
C TYR A 205 11.34 -3.34 17.70
N ALA A 206 10.54 -4.41 17.59
CA ALA A 206 9.34 -4.56 18.40
C ALA A 206 9.66 -4.54 19.91
N PHE A 207 10.72 -5.22 20.36
CA PHE A 207 11.11 -5.27 21.76
C PHE A 207 11.42 -3.88 22.38
N PRO A 208 12.36 -3.07 21.83
CA PRO A 208 12.64 -1.74 22.37
C PRO A 208 11.44 -0.80 22.26
N ALA A 209 10.60 -0.93 21.21
CA ALA A 209 9.38 -0.13 21.09
C ALA A 209 8.40 -0.42 22.25
N PHE A 210 8.18 -1.68 22.60
CA PHE A 210 7.33 -2.04 23.75
C PHE A 210 7.96 -1.66 25.09
N MET A 211 9.29 -1.77 25.25
CA MET A 211 9.97 -1.32 26.48
C MET A 211 9.85 0.20 26.69
N LEU A 212 9.97 0.99 25.61
CA LEU A 212 9.76 2.44 25.66
C LEU A 212 8.32 2.78 26.05
N LEU A 213 7.33 2.08 25.50
CA LEU A 213 5.92 2.29 25.86
C LEU A 213 5.66 1.96 27.34
N ASP A 214 6.24 0.88 27.86
CA ASP A 214 6.11 0.51 29.27
C ASP A 214 6.76 1.54 30.20
N SER A 215 7.94 2.06 29.83
CA SER A 215 8.66 3.07 30.62
C SER A 215 7.94 4.42 30.71
N VAL A 216 7.13 4.79 29.71
CA VAL A 216 6.33 6.03 29.72
C VAL A 216 5.00 5.82 30.45
N SER A 217 4.57 4.58 30.68
CA SER A 217 3.35 4.25 31.42
C SER A 217 3.49 4.26 32.94
N ARG A 218 4.72 4.29 33.46
CA ARG A 218 5.05 4.45 34.89
C ARG A 218 5.30 5.90 35.23
#